data_AF-A0A2H9TI05-F1
#
_entry.id   AF-A0A2H9TI05-F1
#
_cell.length_a   1.000
_cell.length_b   1.000
_cell.length_c   1.000
_cell.angle_alpha   90.00
_cell.angle_beta   90.00
_cell.angle_gamma   90.00
#
_symmetry.space_group_name_H-M   'P 1'
#
loop_
_entity.id
_entity.type
_entity.pdbx_description
1 polymer ?
#
loop_
_entity_poly.entity_id
_entity_poly.type
_entity_poly.pdbx_seq_one_letter_code
_entity_poly.pdbx_strand_id
1 'polypeptide(L)'
;MYWARTYRDRITDYQSIDEFDGPFRLISSKVEEKSREERRTKTRTPETKVLAAGEGKKGKQKRDWGDKVSKEALNDLDLSSDKGVSSECLTPTPSSVVGDGKDYSELMEWDFEEEPKEAEPKTGIWRYFDNITGQKEITRTDLQTAQAHMKEHLTQKNVAAEVAEMICSSVADSLIGKKTGTFRTVAQMVRDATETAVSRILMPKAGADLLEDIKRTTRPYVMAFIGVNGVGKSTNLSKVCFWLLQNKLRILIVAGDTFRSGAVEQLRTHVRNLSVGRDPAQLQLYERGYGKDAAAISKEAIAYAKTEGFDVVMIDTAGRMQGNAPLMAALAKLVYTNRPHKLIFVGEALVGNEAVDQLKKFNGALCDYASGEVARIDGILLTKFDTIDDKVGAAISMTYIANAPILFVGVGQTYTDLRKMNVRSVVASLLK
;
A
#
# COMPACT_ATOMS: atom_id res chain seq x y z
N MET A 1 -20.37 23.85 25.56
CA MET A 1 -20.09 23.26 26.89
C MET A 1 -21.26 22.36 27.31
N TYR A 2 -21.60 21.40 26.45
CA TYR A 2 -22.61 20.36 26.62
C TYR A 2 -22.01 19.16 25.87
N TRP A 3 -22.08 17.96 26.44
CA TRP A 3 -21.30 16.74 26.13
C TRP A 3 -20.08 16.49 27.04
N ALA A 4 -20.33 16.37 28.34
CA ALA A 4 -19.42 15.69 29.27
C ALA A 4 -20.23 15.19 30.49
N ARG A 5 -21.12 14.21 30.30
CA ARG A 5 -21.85 13.56 31.43
C ARG A 5 -22.57 12.26 31.03
N THR A 6 -21.84 11.25 30.53
CA THR A 6 -22.44 9.90 30.34
C THR A 6 -21.45 8.74 30.28
N TYR A 7 -20.34 8.75 31.02
CA TYR A 7 -19.47 7.57 31.17
C TYR A 7 -18.76 7.55 32.53
N ARG A 8 -19.53 7.35 33.61
CA ARG A 8 -18.95 7.07 34.94
C ARG A 8 -19.60 5.93 35.74
N ASP A 9 -20.76 5.41 35.35
CA ASP A 9 -21.42 4.36 36.15
C ASP A 9 -21.57 3.07 35.33
N ARG A 10 -20.53 2.22 35.39
CA ARG A 10 -20.60 0.74 35.30
C ARG A 10 -19.20 0.11 35.38
N ILE A 11 -18.56 0.26 36.54
CA ILE A 11 -17.51 -0.65 37.02
C ILE A 11 -17.81 -0.90 38.49
N THR A 12 -18.51 -1.98 38.78
CA THR A 12 -18.50 -2.73 40.04
C THR A 12 -19.34 -3.98 39.84
N ASP A 13 -18.91 -5.08 40.46
CA ASP A 13 -19.48 -6.44 40.44
C ASP A 13 -19.00 -7.34 39.29
N TYR A 14 -17.99 -8.16 39.59
CA TYR A 14 -18.10 -9.62 39.68
C TYR A 14 -16.73 -10.22 40.08
N GLN A 15 -16.56 -10.45 41.38
CA GLN A 15 -15.65 -11.46 41.93
C GLN A 15 -16.49 -12.65 42.43
N SER A 16 -15.86 -13.83 42.42
CA SER A 16 -16.26 -15.14 42.96
C SER A 16 -17.41 -15.91 42.29
N ILE A 17 -17.06 -16.90 41.47
CA ILE A 17 -17.67 -18.25 41.50
C ILE A 17 -16.54 -19.26 41.26
N ASP A 18 -16.24 -20.03 42.30
CA ASP A 18 -15.38 -21.22 42.29
C ASP A 18 -16.16 -22.46 41.80
N GLU A 19 -15.39 -23.48 41.41
CA GLU A 19 -15.74 -24.91 41.30
C GLU A 19 -16.78 -25.37 40.27
N PHE A 20 -16.27 -25.98 39.18
CA PHE A 20 -16.92 -27.17 38.61
C PHE A 20 -15.85 -28.18 38.16
N ASP A 21 -15.85 -29.31 38.85
CA ASP A 21 -14.95 -30.44 38.72
C ASP A 21 -15.65 -31.58 37.93
N GLY A 22 -14.97 -32.22 36.98
CA GLY A 22 -15.39 -33.51 36.40
C GLY A 22 -15.44 -33.64 34.86
N PRO A 23 -15.18 -34.85 34.30
CA PRO A 23 -14.27 -35.02 33.16
C PRO A 23 -14.93 -35.62 31.91
N PHE A 24 -14.58 -35.18 30.69
CA PHE A 24 -14.91 -35.96 29.47
C PHE A 24 -13.83 -35.94 28.36
N ARG A 25 -13.05 -37.02 28.39
CA ARG A 25 -12.54 -37.89 27.31
C ARG A 25 -12.22 -37.32 25.91
N LEU A 26 -10.94 -37.45 25.56
CA LEU A 26 -10.43 -37.62 24.20
C LEU A 26 -11.16 -38.77 23.46
N ILE A 27 -11.63 -38.48 22.25
CA ILE A 27 -12.00 -39.51 21.27
C ILE A 27 -10.86 -39.63 20.27
N SER A 28 -10.06 -40.70 20.43
CA SER A 28 -9.25 -41.24 19.35
C SER A 28 -10.12 -42.21 18.55
N SER A 29 -10.24 -42.05 17.24
CA SER A 29 -10.78 -43.08 16.36
C SER A 29 -9.64 -43.74 15.58
N LYS A 30 -9.12 -44.83 16.13
CA LYS A 30 -8.55 -45.94 15.36
C LYS A 30 -9.71 -46.63 14.63
N VAL A 31 -9.57 -46.86 13.32
CA VAL A 31 -10.36 -47.87 12.61
C VAL A 31 -9.39 -48.94 12.14
N GLU A 32 -9.74 -50.18 12.45
CA GLU A 32 -8.96 -51.41 12.30
C GLU A 32 -8.94 -51.93 10.87
N GLU A 33 -7.85 -52.65 10.58
CA GLU A 33 -7.66 -53.55 9.44
C GLU A 33 -8.49 -54.84 9.55
N LYS A 34 -9.01 -55.30 8.40
CA LYS A 34 -9.08 -56.70 7.91
C LYS A 34 -9.61 -56.60 6.47
N SER A 35 -9.10 -57.24 5.43
CA SER A 35 -8.28 -58.45 5.33
C SER A 35 -7.74 -58.64 3.90
N ARG A 36 -6.53 -59.22 3.82
CA ARG A 36 -6.01 -60.22 2.86
C ARG A 36 -5.99 -59.90 1.35
N GLU A 37 -4.82 -59.74 0.74
CA GLU A 37 -3.82 -60.78 0.39
C GLU A 37 -4.00 -61.19 -1.08
N GLU A 38 -3.25 -60.55 -1.98
CA GLU A 38 -2.59 -61.20 -3.12
C GLU A 38 -1.73 -60.20 -3.91
N ARG A 39 -0.54 -60.67 -4.36
CA ARG A 39 0.41 -60.06 -5.32
C ARG A 39 1.56 -59.19 -4.77
N ARG A 40 2.49 -59.89 -4.09
CA ARG A 40 3.95 -59.86 -4.38
C ARG A 40 4.17 -59.97 -5.90
N THR A 41 5.09 -59.35 -6.63
CA THR A 41 6.46 -58.85 -6.39
C THR A 41 6.90 -58.12 -7.68
N LYS A 42 7.84 -57.16 -7.57
CA LYS A 42 9.06 -56.97 -8.41
C LYS A 42 9.42 -55.49 -8.58
N THR A 43 10.38 -55.05 -7.77
CA THR A 43 11.24 -53.89 -7.99
C THR A 43 12.25 -54.22 -9.10
N ARG A 44 12.44 -53.34 -10.09
CA ARG A 44 13.59 -53.35 -11.01
C ARG A 44 14.14 -51.95 -11.17
N THR A 45 15.40 -51.80 -10.75
CA THR A 45 16.36 -50.77 -11.17
C THR A 45 16.63 -50.87 -12.69
N PRO A 46 16.89 -49.77 -13.41
CA PRO A 46 17.43 -49.84 -14.76
C PRO A 46 18.95 -49.63 -14.76
N GLU A 47 19.65 -50.64 -15.26
CA GLU A 47 21.04 -50.57 -15.70
C GLU A 47 21.19 -49.79 -17.01
N THR A 48 22.30 -49.07 -17.09
CA THR A 48 22.92 -48.46 -18.27
C THR A 48 23.13 -49.46 -19.40
N LYS A 49 22.66 -49.12 -20.61
CA LYS A 49 23.14 -49.72 -21.87
C LYS A 49 23.53 -48.64 -22.88
N VAL A 50 24.79 -48.70 -23.27
CA VAL A 50 25.42 -48.02 -24.40
C VAL A 50 24.93 -48.68 -25.70
N LEU A 51 24.46 -47.89 -26.66
CA LEU A 51 24.35 -48.27 -28.07
C LEU A 51 24.74 -47.09 -28.97
N ALA A 52 25.54 -47.39 -29.97
CA ALA A 52 26.19 -46.45 -30.89
C ALA A 52 25.38 -46.21 -32.18
N ALA A 53 25.61 -45.02 -32.74
CA ALA A 53 25.61 -44.60 -34.15
C ALA A 53 24.40 -44.86 -35.07
N GLY A 54 23.81 -43.76 -35.55
CA GLY A 54 22.92 -43.68 -36.71
C GLY A 54 22.57 -42.22 -37.01
N GLU A 55 22.62 -41.85 -38.29
CA GLU A 55 22.95 -40.51 -38.81
C GLU A 55 21.81 -39.47 -38.84
N GLY A 56 22.22 -38.19 -38.80
CA GLY A 56 21.67 -37.13 -39.66
C GLY A 56 20.36 -36.44 -39.25
N LYS A 57 20.46 -35.30 -38.54
CA LYS A 57 19.59 -34.13 -38.75
C LYS A 57 20.19 -32.83 -38.20
N LYS A 58 20.13 -31.79 -39.05
CA LYS A 58 20.74 -30.45 -39.00
C LYS A 58 20.71 -29.78 -37.61
N GLY A 59 21.89 -29.45 -37.08
CA GLY A 59 22.05 -28.64 -35.88
C GLY A 59 21.63 -27.19 -36.10
N LYS A 60 20.80 -26.65 -35.20
CA LYS A 60 20.51 -25.21 -35.12
C LYS A 60 21.74 -24.49 -34.56
N GLN A 61 22.25 -23.49 -35.30
CA GLN A 61 23.30 -22.58 -34.86
C GLN A 61 22.88 -21.80 -33.60
N LYS A 62 23.76 -21.73 -32.60
CA LYS A 62 23.66 -20.77 -31.50
C LYS A 62 23.87 -19.37 -32.07
N ARG A 63 23.02 -18.42 -31.69
CA ARG A 63 23.23 -16.99 -31.96
C ARG A 63 24.42 -16.51 -31.13
N ASP A 64 25.43 -16.01 -31.83
CA ASP A 64 26.58 -15.31 -31.29
C ASP A 64 26.18 -13.84 -31.06
N TRP A 65 26.25 -13.37 -29.82
CA TRP A 65 26.14 -11.94 -29.49
C TRP A 65 27.57 -11.38 -29.42
N GLY A 66 28.19 -11.27 -30.59
CA GLY A 66 29.53 -10.71 -30.73
C GLY A 66 29.46 -9.24 -31.12
N ASP A 67 29.26 -8.34 -30.15
CA ASP A 67 29.77 -6.97 -30.27
C ASP A 67 30.86 -6.80 -29.21
N LYS A 68 32.11 -6.94 -29.65
CA LYS A 68 33.29 -6.61 -28.86
C LYS A 68 33.32 -5.11 -28.68
N VAL A 69 32.96 -4.64 -27.48
CA VAL A 69 33.17 -3.25 -27.06
C VAL A 69 34.68 -2.97 -27.08
N SER A 70 35.10 -1.92 -27.78
CA SER A 70 36.52 -1.56 -27.90
C SER A 70 37.06 -1.04 -26.56
N LYS A 71 38.37 -1.18 -26.35
CA LYS A 71 39.03 -0.76 -25.09
C LYS A 71 38.92 0.75 -24.84
N GLU A 72 38.71 1.54 -25.89
CA GLU A 72 38.49 2.98 -25.78
C GLU A 72 37.13 3.32 -25.15
N ALA A 73 36.08 2.55 -25.46
CA ALA A 73 34.73 2.76 -24.90
C ALA A 73 34.60 2.35 -23.41
N LEU A 74 35.53 1.53 -22.91
CA LEU A 74 35.61 1.16 -21.49
C LEU A 74 36.35 2.20 -20.64
N ASN A 75 37.25 3.00 -21.23
CA ASN A 75 37.96 4.08 -20.53
C ASN A 75 37.12 5.35 -20.38
N ASP A 76 36.15 5.59 -21.28
CA ASP A 76 35.20 6.72 -21.19
C ASP A 76 34.13 6.53 -20.09
N LEU A 77 34.09 5.34 -19.47
CA LEU A 77 33.18 4.98 -18.38
C LEU A 77 33.88 4.94 -17.01
N ASP A 78 35.19 5.24 -16.95
CA ASP A 78 35.94 5.29 -15.70
C ASP A 78 35.99 6.72 -15.13
N LEU A 79 35.02 7.04 -14.27
CA LEU A 79 34.98 8.30 -13.51
C LEU A 79 35.59 8.16 -12.11
N SER A 80 36.55 7.27 -11.92
CA SER A 80 37.36 7.22 -10.70
C SER A 80 38.61 8.11 -10.82
N SER A 81 38.42 9.43 -10.89
CA SER A 81 39.53 10.34 -10.61
C SER A 81 39.10 11.49 -9.70
N ASP A 82 39.71 11.43 -8.52
CA ASP A 82 39.65 12.33 -7.39
C ASP A 82 39.88 13.79 -7.80
N LYS A 83 38.85 14.64 -7.69
CA LYS A 83 39.01 16.09 -7.58
C LYS A 83 38.15 16.59 -6.44
N GLY A 84 38.84 17.10 -5.43
CA GLY A 84 38.31 17.45 -4.11
C GLY A 84 37.04 18.30 -4.13
N VAL A 85 36.11 17.90 -3.29
CA VAL A 85 34.87 18.64 -3.01
C VAL A 85 35.19 19.77 -2.04
N SER A 86 35.00 21.01 -2.48
CA SER A 86 35.00 22.19 -1.61
C SER A 86 33.82 22.11 -0.64
N SER A 87 34.14 22.31 0.64
CA SER A 87 33.22 22.33 1.77
C SER A 87 32.36 23.59 1.78
N GLU A 88 31.34 23.64 0.94
CA GLU A 88 30.26 24.63 1.08
C GLU A 88 28.95 24.09 0.51
N CYS A 89 27.90 24.14 1.32
CA CYS A 89 26.49 23.84 1.04
C CYS A 89 25.95 22.54 1.66
N LEU A 90 25.89 22.50 2.99
CA LEU A 90 24.97 21.62 3.72
C LEU A 90 24.35 22.37 4.90
N THR A 91 23.32 23.17 4.65
CA THR A 91 22.21 23.35 5.60
C THR A 91 20.93 23.77 4.86
N PRO A 92 19.95 22.88 4.68
CA PRO A 92 18.56 23.30 4.56
C PRO A 92 17.87 23.21 5.94
N THR A 93 17.10 24.24 6.27
CA THR A 93 16.28 24.31 7.49
C THR A 93 15.08 23.34 7.42
N PRO A 94 14.47 23.00 8.58
CA PRO A 94 13.55 21.85 8.69
C PRO A 94 12.26 21.92 7.86
N SER A 95 11.93 23.09 7.27
CA SER A 95 10.67 23.29 6.52
C SER A 95 10.77 22.94 5.03
N SER A 96 11.96 22.67 4.48
CA SER A 96 12.16 22.55 3.02
C SER A 96 12.31 21.11 2.51
N VAL A 97 12.15 20.10 3.36
CA VAL A 97 12.37 18.68 2.99
C VAL A 97 11.14 18.03 2.35
N VAL A 98 9.97 18.68 2.42
CA VAL A 98 8.78 18.31 1.65
C VAL A 98 8.48 19.48 0.72
N GLY A 99 8.86 19.37 -0.55
CA GLY A 99 8.60 20.42 -1.53
C GLY A 99 7.10 20.59 -1.77
N ASP A 100 6.60 21.82 -1.61
CA ASP A 100 5.29 22.22 -2.10
C ASP A 100 5.30 22.24 -3.63
N GLY A 101 4.35 21.51 -4.22
CA GLY A 101 4.24 21.32 -5.66
C GLY A 101 3.92 22.63 -6.39
N LYS A 102 4.62 22.88 -7.50
CA LYS A 102 4.31 23.98 -8.41
C LYS A 102 2.99 23.70 -9.13
N ASP A 103 2.15 24.72 -9.14
CA ASP A 103 0.84 24.78 -9.77
C ASP A 103 0.99 24.76 -11.31
N TYR A 104 0.35 23.80 -11.96
CA TYR A 104 0.18 23.78 -13.42
C TYR A 104 -1.32 23.81 -13.70
N SER A 105 -1.89 25.00 -13.62
CA SER A 105 -3.27 25.29 -14.00
C SER A 105 -3.28 26.21 -15.20
N GLU A 106 -3.04 25.66 -16.39
CA GLU A 106 -3.48 26.31 -17.63
C GLU A 106 -3.58 25.28 -18.77
N LEU A 107 -4.71 25.37 -19.50
CA LEU A 107 -5.03 24.75 -20.79
C LEU A 107 -5.48 23.26 -20.77
N MET A 108 -6.78 23.04 -20.67
CA MET A 108 -7.64 22.64 -21.81
C MET A 108 -9.08 22.44 -21.32
N GLU A 109 -10.02 23.21 -21.90
CA GLU A 109 -11.44 22.89 -21.89
C GLU A 109 -11.67 21.67 -22.79
N TRP A 110 -12.47 20.72 -22.31
CA TRP A 110 -12.85 19.53 -23.04
C TRP A 110 -14.24 19.77 -23.64
N ASP A 111 -14.30 19.94 -24.96
CA ASP A 111 -15.55 20.00 -25.70
C ASP A 111 -16.15 18.60 -25.85
N PHE A 112 -17.40 18.48 -25.43
CA PHE A 112 -18.21 17.28 -25.60
C PHE A 112 -18.87 17.37 -26.98
N GLU A 113 -18.26 16.78 -28.01
CA GLU A 113 -18.92 16.63 -29.31
C GLU A 113 -19.92 15.46 -29.24
N GLU A 114 -21.19 15.77 -29.00
CA GLU A 114 -22.29 14.87 -29.36
C GLU A 114 -22.48 14.90 -30.88
N GLU A 115 -22.34 13.74 -31.54
CA GLU A 115 -22.76 13.62 -32.94
C GLU A 115 -24.28 13.83 -33.06
N PRO A 116 -24.75 14.73 -33.95
CA PRO A 116 -26.18 14.97 -34.12
C PRO A 116 -26.79 13.82 -34.92
N LYS A 117 -27.79 13.14 -34.34
CA LYS A 117 -28.71 12.30 -35.10
C LYS A 117 -29.75 13.18 -35.79
N GLU A 118 -29.82 13.08 -37.11
CA GLU A 118 -30.80 13.77 -37.94
C GLU A 118 -32.24 13.47 -37.50
N ALA A 119 -33.05 14.52 -37.33
CA ALA A 119 -34.47 14.43 -37.05
C ALA A 119 -35.26 15.17 -38.14
N GLU A 120 -36.27 14.50 -38.70
CA GLU A 120 -37.23 15.07 -39.66
C GLU A 120 -38.10 16.17 -39.02
N PRO A 121 -38.55 17.19 -39.79
CA PRO A 121 -39.29 18.30 -39.24
C PRO A 121 -40.80 18.02 -39.23
N LYS A 122 -41.46 18.27 -38.09
CA LYS A 122 -42.89 18.62 -38.06
C LYS A 122 -43.26 19.38 -36.79
N THR A 123 -43.52 20.67 -36.99
CA THR A 123 -44.58 21.50 -36.39
C THR A 123 -44.81 21.41 -34.88
N GLY A 124 -44.36 22.43 -34.15
CA GLY A 124 -44.81 22.66 -32.77
C GLY A 124 -44.00 23.70 -32.00
N ILE A 125 -44.07 24.97 -32.42
CA ILE A 125 -43.40 26.12 -31.75
C ILE A 125 -43.92 26.36 -30.30
N TRP A 126 -44.94 25.62 -29.86
CA TRP A 126 -45.54 25.75 -28.53
C TRP A 126 -45.00 24.76 -27.47
N ARG A 127 -44.01 23.92 -27.78
CA ARG A 127 -43.41 22.97 -26.80
C ARG A 127 -42.09 23.43 -26.18
N TYR A 128 -41.62 24.63 -26.53
CA TYR A 128 -40.36 25.21 -26.05
C TYR A 128 -40.50 26.11 -24.81
N PHE A 129 -41.71 26.50 -24.43
CA PHE A 129 -41.93 27.45 -23.33
C PHE A 129 -42.28 26.81 -21.97
N ASP A 130 -42.50 25.49 -21.89
CA ASP A 130 -42.79 24.80 -20.63
C ASP A 130 -41.52 24.35 -19.85
N ASN A 131 -40.32 24.64 -20.36
CA ASN A 131 -39.05 24.25 -19.71
C ASN A 131 -38.20 25.42 -19.21
N ILE A 132 -38.70 26.67 -19.24
CA ILE A 132 -37.90 27.85 -18.90
C ILE A 132 -37.78 28.14 -17.38
N THR A 133 -38.39 27.34 -16.51
CA THR A 133 -38.16 27.39 -15.06
C THR A 133 -38.06 26.01 -14.39
N GLY A 134 -37.96 24.94 -15.19
CA GLY A 134 -38.08 23.57 -14.72
C GLY A 134 -36.78 23.01 -14.20
N GLN A 135 -36.49 23.25 -12.92
CA GLN A 135 -35.55 22.44 -12.16
C GLN A 135 -36.00 20.96 -12.18
N LYS A 136 -35.61 20.20 -13.22
CA LYS A 136 -35.92 18.76 -13.34
C LYS A 136 -35.22 18.02 -12.20
N GLU A 137 -35.96 17.17 -11.49
CA GLU A 137 -35.38 16.27 -10.51
C GLU A 137 -34.62 15.15 -11.22
N ILE A 138 -33.40 14.88 -10.76
CA ILE A 138 -32.54 13.86 -11.33
C ILE A 138 -33.07 12.47 -10.94
N THR A 139 -33.41 11.69 -11.95
CA THR A 139 -33.82 10.29 -11.78
C THR A 139 -32.65 9.34 -12.00
N ARG A 140 -32.78 8.09 -11.54
CA ARG A 140 -31.74 7.07 -11.72
C ARG A 140 -31.44 6.78 -13.20
N THR A 141 -32.45 6.85 -14.06
CA THR A 141 -32.30 6.65 -15.51
C THR A 141 -31.51 7.77 -16.18
N ASP A 142 -31.66 9.01 -15.71
CA ASP A 142 -30.91 10.16 -16.25
C ASP A 142 -29.39 10.03 -15.98
N LEU A 143 -29.01 9.33 -14.90
CA LEU A 143 -27.61 9.20 -14.47
C LEU A 143 -26.86 8.05 -15.13
N GLN A 144 -27.54 7.07 -15.74
CA GLN A 144 -26.92 5.82 -16.18
C GLN A 144 -25.76 6.03 -17.16
N THR A 145 -25.97 6.83 -18.20
CA THR A 145 -24.95 7.09 -19.22
C THR A 145 -23.74 7.81 -18.63
N ALA A 146 -23.96 8.88 -17.87
CA ALA A 146 -22.89 9.65 -17.24
C ALA A 146 -22.10 8.82 -16.22
N GLN A 147 -22.79 7.95 -15.47
CA GLN A 147 -22.17 7.04 -14.50
C GLN A 147 -21.31 5.98 -15.19
N ALA A 148 -21.79 5.39 -16.29
CA ALA A 148 -21.04 4.40 -17.05
C ALA A 148 -19.74 4.98 -17.61
N HIS A 149 -19.82 6.18 -18.22
CA HIS A 149 -18.65 6.89 -18.72
C HIS A 149 -17.67 7.24 -17.60
N MET A 150 -18.16 7.73 -16.45
CA MET A 150 -17.31 8.03 -15.30
C MET A 150 -16.64 6.77 -14.74
N LYS A 151 -17.35 5.64 -14.64
CA LYS A 151 -16.78 4.35 -14.20
C LYS A 151 -15.67 3.89 -15.13
N GLU A 152 -15.90 3.97 -16.43
CA GLU A 152 -14.89 3.63 -17.44
C GLU A 152 -13.66 4.54 -17.31
N HIS A 153 -13.85 5.85 -17.21
CA HIS A 153 -12.77 6.84 -17.01
C HIS A 153 -11.93 6.55 -15.78
N LEU A 154 -12.57 6.32 -14.62
CA LEU A 154 -11.86 5.95 -13.39
C LEU A 154 -11.06 4.66 -13.56
N THR A 155 -11.62 3.67 -14.25
CA THR A 155 -10.94 2.39 -14.51
C THR A 155 -9.72 2.59 -15.42
N GLN A 156 -9.83 3.42 -16.47
CA GLN A 156 -8.73 3.77 -17.37
C GLN A 156 -7.58 4.47 -16.62
N LYS A 157 -7.92 5.30 -15.62
CA LYS A 157 -6.96 5.94 -14.70
C LYS A 157 -6.43 5.02 -13.60
N ASN A 158 -6.59 3.70 -13.75
CA ASN A 158 -6.10 2.66 -12.84
C ASN A 158 -6.80 2.60 -11.47
N VAL A 159 -8.06 3.06 -11.37
CA VAL A 159 -8.92 2.73 -10.23
C VAL A 159 -9.43 1.30 -10.40
N ALA A 160 -9.39 0.51 -9.33
CA ALA A 160 -9.93 -0.84 -9.37
C ALA A 160 -11.42 -0.85 -9.74
N ALA A 161 -11.84 -1.74 -10.62
CA ALA A 161 -13.18 -1.72 -11.20
C ALA A 161 -14.29 -1.80 -10.14
N GLU A 162 -14.08 -2.62 -9.11
CA GLU A 162 -14.98 -2.73 -7.95
C GLU A 162 -15.08 -1.39 -7.20
N VAL A 163 -13.97 -0.69 -7.02
CA VAL A 163 -13.93 0.61 -6.31
C VAL A 163 -14.56 1.71 -7.16
N ALA A 164 -14.28 1.74 -8.47
CA ALA A 164 -14.90 2.67 -9.39
C ALA A 164 -16.43 2.53 -9.38
N GLU A 165 -16.94 1.30 -9.36
CA GLU A 165 -18.36 1.01 -9.27
C GLU A 165 -18.97 1.48 -7.94
N MET A 166 -18.31 1.21 -6.81
CA MET A 166 -18.76 1.68 -5.49
C MET A 166 -18.81 3.22 -5.41
N ILE A 167 -17.78 3.90 -5.92
CA ILE A 167 -17.73 5.37 -5.97
C ILE A 167 -18.87 5.90 -6.84
N CYS A 168 -19.02 5.37 -8.04
CA CYS A 168 -20.06 5.80 -8.97
C CYS A 168 -21.46 5.56 -8.43
N SER A 169 -21.71 4.44 -7.75
CA SER A 169 -23.01 4.16 -7.11
C SER A 169 -23.30 5.16 -5.99
N SER A 170 -22.33 5.41 -5.11
CA SER A 170 -22.46 6.38 -4.02
C SER A 170 -22.71 7.80 -4.55
N VAL A 171 -22.04 8.18 -5.63
CA VAL A 171 -22.27 9.46 -6.33
C VAL A 171 -23.69 9.53 -6.86
N ALA A 172 -24.16 8.48 -7.56
CA ALA A 172 -25.52 8.45 -8.11
C ALA A 172 -26.57 8.58 -6.99
N ASP A 173 -26.44 7.82 -5.91
CA ASP A 173 -27.35 7.89 -4.76
C ASP A 173 -27.36 9.29 -4.12
N SER A 174 -26.24 10.00 -4.14
CA SER A 174 -26.15 11.39 -3.63
C SER A 174 -26.78 12.44 -4.55
N LEU A 175 -27.08 12.09 -5.80
CA LEU A 175 -27.62 12.99 -6.83
C LEU A 175 -29.11 12.76 -7.09
N ILE A 176 -29.64 11.57 -6.81
CA ILE A 176 -31.07 11.28 -6.97
C ILE A 176 -31.92 12.24 -6.14
N GLY A 177 -32.95 12.81 -6.76
CA GLY A 177 -33.86 13.78 -6.13
C GLY A 177 -33.27 15.18 -5.96
N LYS A 178 -32.00 15.42 -6.35
CA LYS A 178 -31.48 16.77 -6.51
C LYS A 178 -32.02 17.39 -7.78
N LYS A 179 -32.22 18.69 -7.72
CA LYS A 179 -32.65 19.51 -8.84
C LYS A 179 -31.45 19.93 -9.66
N THR A 180 -31.54 19.77 -10.98
CA THR A 180 -30.51 20.26 -11.90
C THR A 180 -30.49 21.79 -11.82
N GLY A 181 -29.33 22.38 -11.53
CA GLY A 181 -29.17 23.84 -11.52
C GLY A 181 -29.35 24.41 -12.93
N THR A 182 -29.68 25.71 -13.02
CA THR A 182 -30.06 26.38 -14.28
C THR A 182 -29.02 26.28 -15.40
N PHE A 183 -27.74 26.05 -15.08
CA PHE A 183 -26.62 26.03 -16.05
C PHE A 183 -25.72 24.80 -15.93
N ARG A 184 -26.20 23.68 -15.36
CA ARG A 184 -25.36 22.47 -15.21
C ARG A 184 -25.95 21.27 -15.94
N THR A 185 -25.10 20.55 -16.67
CA THR A 185 -25.45 19.26 -17.27
C THR A 185 -25.40 18.15 -16.21
N VAL A 186 -26.11 17.04 -16.45
CA VAL A 186 -26.05 15.86 -15.59
C VAL A 186 -24.62 15.31 -15.51
N ALA A 187 -23.89 15.31 -16.63
CA ALA A 187 -22.49 14.90 -16.69
C ALA A 187 -21.60 15.76 -15.77
N GLN A 188 -21.76 17.10 -15.80
CA GLN A 188 -21.03 18.00 -14.91
C GLN A 188 -21.36 17.74 -13.44
N MET A 189 -22.63 17.49 -13.11
CA MET A 189 -23.04 17.16 -11.74
C MET A 189 -22.43 15.85 -11.24
N VAL A 190 -22.35 14.83 -12.09
CA VAL A 190 -21.66 13.57 -11.79
C VAL A 190 -20.17 13.79 -11.59
N ARG A 191 -19.52 14.59 -12.44
CA ARG A 191 -18.11 14.96 -12.32
C ARG A 191 -17.82 15.68 -11.00
N ASP A 192 -18.56 16.75 -10.69
CA ASP A 192 -18.40 17.54 -9.47
C ASP A 192 -18.61 16.68 -8.20
N ALA A 193 -19.63 15.80 -8.22
CA ALA A 193 -19.91 14.90 -7.11
C ALA A 193 -18.82 13.83 -6.96
N THR A 194 -18.27 13.32 -8.06
CA THR A 194 -17.14 12.38 -8.06
C THR A 194 -15.89 13.05 -7.51
N GLU A 195 -15.59 14.28 -7.93
CA GLU A 195 -14.48 15.09 -7.39
C GLU A 195 -14.57 15.22 -5.87
N THR A 196 -15.77 15.54 -5.38
CA THR A 196 -16.05 15.66 -3.94
C THR A 196 -15.88 14.31 -3.22
N ALA A 197 -16.38 13.22 -3.81
CA ALA A 197 -16.29 11.89 -3.23
C ALA A 197 -14.82 11.41 -3.15
N VAL A 198 -14.06 11.52 -4.24
CA VAL A 198 -12.65 11.13 -4.28
C VAL A 198 -11.80 12.00 -3.35
N SER A 199 -12.03 13.31 -3.33
CA SER A 199 -11.35 14.20 -2.39
C SER A 199 -11.57 13.75 -0.96
N ARG A 200 -12.81 13.42 -0.58
CA ARG A 200 -13.12 12.91 0.77
C ARG A 200 -12.44 11.59 1.07
N ILE A 201 -12.32 10.69 0.10
CA ILE A 201 -11.61 9.41 0.26
C ILE A 201 -10.13 9.65 0.54
N LEU A 202 -9.48 10.53 -0.23
CA LEU A 202 -8.04 10.81 -0.13
C LEU A 202 -7.67 11.78 1.00
N MET A 203 -8.63 12.49 1.57
CA MET A 203 -8.38 13.45 2.65
C MET A 203 -7.81 12.75 3.89
N PRO A 204 -6.75 13.32 4.50
CA PRO A 204 -6.19 12.77 5.73
C PRO A 204 -7.22 12.77 6.86
N LYS A 205 -7.45 11.62 7.48
CA LYS A 205 -8.27 11.50 8.70
C LYS A 205 -7.44 11.88 9.94
N ALA A 206 -8.09 12.03 11.09
CA ALA A 206 -7.42 12.21 12.38
C ALA A 206 -6.30 11.17 12.57
N GLY A 207 -5.13 11.59 13.04
CA GLY A 207 -3.95 10.72 13.21
C GLY A 207 -3.05 10.58 11.97
N ALA A 208 -3.26 11.37 10.91
CA ALA A 208 -2.37 11.41 9.75
C ALA A 208 -1.06 12.17 9.99
N ASP A 209 -1.00 13.08 10.98
CA ASP A 209 0.26 13.71 11.37
C ASP A 209 1.09 12.75 12.24
N LEU A 210 2.00 12.04 11.58
CA LEU A 210 2.87 11.06 12.22
C LEU A 210 3.80 11.69 13.28
N LEU A 211 4.25 12.94 13.12
CA LEU A 211 5.12 13.56 14.14
C LEU A 211 4.35 13.91 15.40
N GLU A 212 3.12 14.38 15.25
CA GLU A 212 2.24 14.65 16.39
C GLU A 212 1.90 13.35 17.13
N ASP A 213 1.60 12.29 16.39
CA ASP A 213 1.29 10.95 16.93
C ASP A 213 2.48 10.38 17.74
N ILE A 214 3.71 10.48 17.19
CA ILE A 214 4.94 10.11 17.88
C ILE A 214 5.12 10.90 19.18
N LYS A 215 4.83 12.20 19.18
CA LYS A 215 4.99 13.08 20.36
C LYS A 215 3.98 12.78 21.47
N ARG A 216 2.76 12.40 21.12
CA ARG A 216 1.67 12.12 22.08
C ARG A 216 1.78 10.73 22.72
N THR A 217 2.57 9.85 22.13
CA THR A 217 2.68 8.45 22.53
C THR A 217 3.87 8.23 23.46
N THR A 218 3.74 7.33 24.43
CA THR A 218 4.86 6.88 25.27
C THR A 218 5.92 6.17 24.44
N ARG A 219 7.18 6.61 24.60
CA ARG A 219 8.31 6.05 23.86
C ARG A 219 8.63 4.59 24.27
N PRO A 220 9.08 3.74 23.33
CA PRO A 220 9.27 4.05 21.91
C PRO A 220 7.95 3.97 21.10
N TYR A 221 7.79 4.85 20.12
CA TYR A 221 6.73 4.74 19.12
C TYR A 221 7.09 3.65 18.10
N VAL A 222 6.24 2.65 17.97
CA VAL A 222 6.52 1.43 17.19
C VAL A 222 5.74 1.46 15.88
N MET A 223 6.46 1.35 14.75
CA MET A 223 5.89 1.25 13.41
C MET A 223 6.28 -0.07 12.75
N ALA A 224 5.35 -0.72 12.07
CA ALA A 224 5.61 -1.92 11.29
C ALA A 224 5.27 -1.70 9.81
N PHE A 225 6.22 -2.01 8.93
CA PHE A 225 6.07 -1.87 7.48
C PHE A 225 5.73 -3.22 6.88
N ILE A 226 4.55 -3.33 6.27
CA ILE A 226 4.01 -4.58 5.72
C ILE A 226 3.62 -4.39 4.25
N GLY A 227 3.45 -5.50 3.52
CA GLY A 227 3.06 -5.46 2.11
C GLY A 227 3.67 -6.61 1.31
N VAL A 228 3.30 -6.69 0.03
CA VAL A 228 3.72 -7.79 -0.86
C VAL A 228 5.21 -7.69 -1.23
N ASN A 229 5.69 -8.65 -2.01
CA ASN A 229 7.07 -8.68 -2.49
C ASN A 229 7.35 -7.55 -3.48
N GLY A 230 8.57 -6.99 -3.46
CA GLY A 230 9.03 -6.07 -4.51
C GLY A 230 8.41 -4.65 -4.52
N VAL A 231 7.49 -4.32 -3.60
CA VAL A 231 6.87 -2.98 -3.49
C VAL A 231 7.78 -1.90 -2.90
N GLY A 232 8.96 -2.27 -2.38
CA GLY A 232 9.94 -1.32 -1.86
C GLY A 232 9.83 -0.99 -0.37
N LYS A 233 9.44 -1.97 0.47
CA LYS A 233 9.35 -1.83 1.95
C LYS A 233 10.64 -1.30 2.58
N SER A 234 11.74 -2.03 2.49
CA SER A 234 13.02 -1.69 3.12
C SER A 234 13.57 -0.34 2.63
N THR A 235 13.43 -0.04 1.34
CA THR A 235 13.85 1.24 0.76
C THR A 235 13.04 2.40 1.33
N ASN A 236 11.71 2.32 1.31
CA ASN A 236 10.87 3.42 1.80
C ASN A 236 10.86 3.53 3.32
N LEU A 237 11.05 2.43 4.06
CA LEU A 237 11.37 2.47 5.49
C LEU A 237 12.62 3.32 5.74
N SER A 238 13.66 3.15 4.94
CA SER A 238 14.89 3.94 5.04
C SER A 238 14.69 5.42 4.69
N LYS A 239 13.78 5.74 3.75
CA LYS A 239 13.38 7.13 3.48
C LYS A 239 12.62 7.76 4.65
N VAL A 240 11.67 7.02 5.24
CA VAL A 240 10.93 7.48 6.43
C VAL A 240 11.90 7.67 7.59
N CYS A 241 12.88 6.77 7.76
CA CYS A 241 13.96 6.91 8.75
C CYS A 241 14.74 8.20 8.51
N PHE A 242 15.19 8.47 7.28
CA PHE A 242 15.87 9.72 6.93
C PHE A 242 15.04 10.94 7.31
N TRP A 243 13.75 10.96 6.97
CA TRP A 243 12.84 12.06 7.31
C TRP A 243 12.68 12.24 8.84
N LEU A 244 12.56 11.15 9.61
CA LEU A 244 12.49 11.19 11.08
C LEU A 244 13.80 11.68 11.72
N LEU A 245 14.96 11.31 11.16
CA LEU A 245 16.27 11.81 11.62
C LEU A 245 16.42 13.31 11.39
N GLN A 246 15.86 13.86 10.30
CA GLN A 246 15.83 15.32 10.11
C GLN A 246 14.98 16.02 11.17
N ASN A 247 13.97 15.32 11.70
CA ASN A 247 13.15 15.76 12.83
C ASN A 247 13.78 15.46 14.21
N LYS A 248 15.09 15.12 14.24
CA LYS A 248 15.90 14.93 15.46
C LYS A 248 15.42 13.81 16.38
N LEU A 249 14.77 12.79 15.82
CA LEU A 249 14.35 11.60 16.56
C LEU A 249 15.44 10.53 16.55
N ARG A 250 15.59 9.80 17.66
CA ARG A 250 16.42 8.60 17.78
C ARG A 250 15.65 7.38 17.32
N ILE A 251 16.23 6.61 16.41
CA ILE A 251 15.53 5.56 15.68
C ILE A 251 16.26 4.22 15.82
N LEU A 252 15.50 3.18 16.14
CA LEU A 252 15.95 1.80 16.04
C LEU A 252 15.25 1.12 14.85
N ILE A 253 16.02 0.68 13.86
CA ILE A 253 15.51 -0.15 12.76
C ILE A 253 15.61 -1.62 13.16
N VAL A 254 14.55 -2.39 12.94
CA VAL A 254 14.51 -3.83 13.23
C VAL A 254 14.50 -4.61 11.92
N ALA A 255 15.48 -5.48 11.72
CA ALA A 255 15.54 -6.39 10.59
C ALA A 255 14.62 -7.61 10.80
N GLY A 256 13.32 -7.43 10.56
CA GLY A 256 12.31 -8.49 10.66
C GLY A 256 12.09 -9.30 9.36
N ASP A 257 12.77 -8.95 8.26
CA ASP A 257 12.86 -9.81 7.06
C ASP A 257 13.97 -10.86 7.26
N THR A 258 13.64 -11.95 7.95
CA THR A 258 14.57 -13.05 8.24
C THR A 258 14.54 -14.18 7.20
N PHE A 259 13.76 -14.01 6.13
CA PHE A 259 13.51 -15.03 5.11
C PHE A 259 14.25 -14.74 3.81
N ARG A 260 14.24 -13.48 3.34
CA ARG A 260 14.86 -13.12 2.07
C ARG A 260 16.37 -12.94 2.22
N SER A 261 17.15 -13.67 1.44
CA SER A 261 18.60 -13.52 1.40
C SER A 261 19.00 -12.08 1.03
N GLY A 262 19.97 -11.52 1.76
CA GLY A 262 20.46 -10.15 1.58
C GLY A 262 19.59 -9.06 2.18
N ALA A 263 18.43 -9.37 2.78
CA ALA A 263 17.54 -8.36 3.36
C ALA A 263 18.18 -7.64 4.56
N VAL A 264 18.91 -8.38 5.39
CA VAL A 264 19.62 -7.82 6.55
C VAL A 264 20.79 -6.94 6.08
N GLU A 265 21.58 -7.41 5.09
CA GLU A 265 22.68 -6.64 4.50
C GLU A 265 22.18 -5.36 3.82
N GLN A 266 21.01 -5.41 3.17
CA GLN A 266 20.36 -4.25 2.59
C GLN A 266 20.07 -3.18 3.65
N LEU A 267 19.42 -3.55 4.76
CA LEU A 267 19.16 -2.63 5.86
C LEU A 267 20.46 -2.14 6.53
N ARG A 268 21.45 -3.01 6.69
CA ARG A 268 22.77 -2.65 7.23
C ARG A 268 23.46 -1.59 6.38
N THR A 269 23.34 -1.69 5.06
CA THR A 269 23.85 -0.69 4.12
C THR A 269 23.11 0.64 4.26
N HIS A 270 21.77 0.60 4.35
CA HIS A 270 20.99 1.82 4.58
C HIS A 270 21.36 2.51 5.89
N VAL A 271 21.45 1.75 6.99
CA VAL A 271 21.83 2.27 8.30
C VAL A 271 23.23 2.88 8.25
N ARG A 272 24.22 2.17 7.67
CA ARG A 272 25.58 2.72 7.50
C ARG A 272 25.55 4.06 6.76
N ASN A 273 24.85 4.14 5.64
CA ASN A 273 24.77 5.36 4.83
C ASN A 273 24.07 6.50 5.56
N LEU A 274 23.00 6.20 6.31
CA LEU A 274 22.24 7.19 7.07
C LEU A 274 22.98 7.69 8.32
N SER A 275 23.88 6.88 8.88
CA SER A 275 24.69 7.22 10.06
C SER A 275 25.92 8.08 9.75
N VAL A 276 26.31 8.24 8.47
CA VAL A 276 27.47 9.09 8.11
C VAL A 276 27.24 10.52 8.57
N GLY A 277 28.18 11.05 9.37
CA GLY A 277 28.11 12.40 9.92
C GLY A 277 27.08 12.59 11.04
N ARG A 278 26.55 11.50 11.61
CA ARG A 278 25.61 11.54 12.74
C ARG A 278 26.19 10.89 13.98
N ASP A 279 25.64 11.26 15.13
CA ASP A 279 25.89 10.58 16.39
C ASP A 279 25.45 9.10 16.28
N PRO A 280 26.33 8.11 16.57
CA PRO A 280 25.99 6.69 16.60
C PRO A 280 24.81 6.34 17.51
N ALA A 281 24.49 7.18 18.50
CA ALA A 281 23.34 6.99 19.37
C ALA A 281 21.99 7.35 18.70
N GLN A 282 21.99 8.04 17.56
CA GLN A 282 20.76 8.46 16.86
C GLN A 282 20.12 7.38 16.00
N LEU A 283 20.91 6.48 15.41
CA LEU A 283 20.40 5.43 14.53
C LEU A 283 21.12 4.12 14.76
N GLN A 284 20.36 3.06 15.02
CA GLN A 284 20.90 1.71 15.17
C GLN A 284 20.07 0.67 14.42
N LEU A 285 20.74 -0.45 14.07
CA LEU A 285 20.12 -1.64 13.50
C LEU A 285 20.04 -2.73 14.57
N TYR A 286 18.84 -3.27 14.79
CA TYR A 286 18.62 -4.46 15.57
C TYR A 286 18.43 -5.68 14.66
N GLU A 287 19.30 -6.67 14.81
CA GLU A 287 19.25 -7.90 14.02
C GLU A 287 19.65 -9.15 14.84
N ARG A 288 19.21 -10.33 14.36
CA ARG A 288 19.55 -11.66 14.92
C ARG A 288 19.93 -12.67 13.82
N GLY A 289 20.28 -12.17 12.63
CA GLY A 289 20.54 -13.00 11.44
C GLY A 289 19.28 -13.66 10.86
N TYR A 290 19.50 -14.63 9.97
CA TYR A 290 18.45 -15.31 9.19
C TYR A 290 17.78 -16.47 9.93
N GLY A 291 16.57 -16.83 9.49
CA GLY A 291 15.84 -18.02 9.99
C GLY A 291 15.26 -17.89 11.41
N LYS A 292 15.29 -16.69 12.00
CA LYS A 292 14.75 -16.39 13.32
C LYS A 292 13.30 -15.89 13.24
N ASP A 293 12.54 -16.06 14.32
CA ASP A 293 11.15 -15.60 14.41
C ASP A 293 11.09 -14.06 14.49
N ALA A 294 10.56 -13.43 13.44
CA ALA A 294 10.44 -11.98 13.33
C ALA A 294 9.60 -11.37 14.47
N ALA A 295 8.61 -12.09 15.00
CA ALA A 295 7.81 -11.62 16.12
C ALA A 295 8.63 -11.50 17.42
N ALA A 296 9.50 -12.48 17.68
CA ALA A 296 10.38 -12.50 18.84
C ALA A 296 11.48 -11.43 18.74
N ILE A 297 12.13 -11.32 17.57
CA ILE A 297 13.16 -10.29 17.31
C ILE A 297 12.58 -8.89 17.55
N SER A 298 11.36 -8.64 17.04
CA SER A 298 10.67 -7.36 17.21
C SER A 298 10.40 -7.07 18.69
N LYS A 299 10.00 -8.09 19.46
CA LYS A 299 9.70 -7.95 20.90
C LYS A 299 10.95 -7.59 21.69
N GLU A 300 12.06 -8.27 21.42
CA GLU A 300 13.34 -7.96 22.06
C GLU A 300 13.83 -6.56 21.66
N ALA A 301 13.69 -6.18 20.39
CA ALA A 301 14.09 -4.86 19.89
C ALA A 301 13.31 -3.72 20.55
N ILE A 302 12.00 -3.89 20.77
CA ILE A 302 11.17 -2.91 21.47
C ILE A 302 11.60 -2.77 22.93
N ALA A 303 11.92 -3.88 23.61
CA ALA A 303 12.43 -3.84 24.97
C ALA A 303 13.80 -3.15 25.04
N TYR A 304 14.70 -3.46 24.11
CA TYR A 304 15.99 -2.81 23.96
C TYR A 304 15.83 -1.29 23.71
N ALA A 305 14.96 -0.92 22.78
CA ALA A 305 14.66 0.48 22.46
C ALA A 305 14.19 1.29 23.67
N LYS A 306 13.35 0.66 24.52
CA LYS A 306 12.84 1.26 25.75
C LYS A 306 13.96 1.51 26.77
N THR A 307 14.86 0.54 26.96
CA THR A 307 15.99 0.67 27.89
C THR A 307 17.00 1.72 27.43
N GLU A 308 17.30 1.76 26.14
CA GLU A 308 18.30 2.67 25.55
C GLU A 308 17.72 4.07 25.20
N GLY A 309 16.43 4.28 25.43
CA GLY A 309 15.76 5.57 25.23
C GLY A 309 15.63 6.00 23.77
N PHE A 310 15.33 5.06 22.86
CA PHE A 310 14.97 5.40 21.48
C PHE A 310 13.56 5.99 21.40
N ASP A 311 13.37 6.93 20.47
CA ASP A 311 12.07 7.58 20.27
C ASP A 311 11.15 6.72 19.41
N VAL A 312 11.72 6.07 18.40
CA VAL A 312 10.98 5.32 17.39
C VAL A 312 11.62 3.96 17.11
N VAL A 313 10.78 2.94 16.97
CA VAL A 313 11.16 1.61 16.46
C VAL A 313 10.49 1.39 15.11
N MET A 314 11.27 1.03 14.09
CA MET A 314 10.78 0.78 12.73
C MET A 314 11.06 -0.67 12.35
N ILE A 315 10.01 -1.48 12.22
CA ILE A 315 10.10 -2.91 11.91
C ILE A 315 9.96 -3.11 10.40
N ASP A 316 11.02 -3.58 9.74
CA ASP A 316 10.95 -4.07 8.36
C ASP A 316 10.46 -5.51 8.37
N THR A 317 9.44 -5.84 7.58
CA THR A 317 8.94 -7.21 7.49
C THR A 317 9.24 -7.82 6.12
N ALA A 318 9.43 -9.14 6.10
CA ALA A 318 9.50 -9.88 4.83
C ALA A 318 8.26 -9.60 3.98
N GLY A 319 8.44 -9.48 2.66
CA GLY A 319 7.31 -9.43 1.75
C GLY A 319 6.57 -10.76 1.71
N ARG A 320 5.25 -10.70 1.57
CA ARG A 320 4.38 -11.89 1.63
C ARG A 320 3.33 -11.78 0.55
N MET A 321 3.19 -12.82 -0.27
CA MET A 321 2.04 -12.92 -1.15
C MET A 321 0.79 -13.16 -0.32
N GLN A 322 -0.29 -12.48 -0.67
CA GLN A 322 -1.54 -12.49 0.08
C GLN A 322 -2.22 -13.88 0.14
N GLY A 323 -1.82 -14.81 -0.73
CA GLY A 323 -2.29 -16.21 -0.71
C GLY A 323 -1.45 -17.18 0.15
N ASN A 324 -0.36 -16.74 0.78
CA ASN A 324 0.51 -17.63 1.55
C ASN A 324 0.11 -17.64 3.04
N ALA A 325 -0.73 -18.61 3.42
CA ALA A 325 -1.28 -18.71 4.78
C ALA A 325 -0.22 -18.80 5.90
N PRO A 326 0.84 -19.64 5.81
CA PRO A 326 1.90 -19.68 6.83
C PRO A 326 2.59 -18.33 7.03
N LEU A 327 2.88 -17.63 5.93
CA LEU A 327 3.47 -16.29 6.01
C LEU A 327 2.45 -15.29 6.59
N MET A 328 1.19 -15.30 6.18
CA MET A 328 0.21 -14.39 6.77
C MET A 328 0.01 -14.61 8.28
N ALA A 329 0.01 -15.85 8.74
CA ALA A 329 -0.05 -16.19 10.17
C ALA A 329 1.16 -15.66 10.95
N ALA A 330 2.37 -15.80 10.41
CA ALA A 330 3.58 -15.26 11.05
C ALA A 330 3.58 -13.72 11.10
N LEU A 331 2.98 -13.05 10.11
CA LEU A 331 2.81 -11.59 10.15
C LEU A 331 1.81 -11.18 11.22
N ALA A 332 0.66 -11.87 11.27
CA ALA A 332 -0.37 -11.58 12.27
C ALA A 332 0.15 -11.85 13.69
N LYS A 333 0.94 -12.90 13.90
CA LYS A 333 1.68 -13.14 15.16
C LYS A 333 2.59 -11.97 15.53
N LEU A 334 3.35 -11.43 14.57
CA LEU A 334 4.23 -10.28 14.81
C LEU A 334 3.43 -9.07 15.24
N VAL A 335 2.35 -8.73 14.53
CA VAL A 335 1.50 -7.57 14.86
C VAL A 335 0.84 -7.76 16.22
N TYR A 336 0.24 -8.92 16.49
CA TYR A 336 -0.42 -9.22 17.75
C TYR A 336 0.53 -9.17 18.95
N THR A 337 1.72 -9.76 18.82
CA THR A 337 2.70 -9.83 19.92
C THR A 337 3.29 -8.47 20.26
N ASN A 338 3.50 -7.63 19.25
CA ASN A 338 4.27 -6.39 19.39
C ASN A 338 3.41 -5.13 19.45
N ARG A 339 2.11 -5.22 19.10
CA ARG A 339 1.13 -4.12 19.11
C ARG A 339 1.72 -2.81 18.58
N PRO A 340 2.14 -2.77 17.30
CA PRO A 340 2.68 -1.56 16.71
C PRO A 340 1.65 -0.42 16.81
N HIS A 341 2.11 0.79 17.10
CA HIS A 341 1.28 2.00 17.15
C HIS A 341 0.84 2.44 15.76
N LYS A 342 1.62 2.08 14.73
CA LYS A 342 1.27 2.27 13.32
C LYS A 342 1.58 1.03 12.51
N LEU A 343 0.57 0.45 11.87
CA LEU A 343 0.74 -0.57 10.85
C LEU A 343 0.66 0.08 9.46
N ILE A 344 1.80 0.18 8.78
CA ILE A 344 1.93 0.87 7.50
C ILE A 344 1.96 -0.16 6.37
N PHE A 345 0.94 -0.13 5.53
CA PHE A 345 0.91 -0.92 4.30
C PHE A 345 1.68 -0.21 3.19
N VAL A 346 2.70 -0.86 2.66
CA VAL A 346 3.49 -0.40 1.53
C VAL A 346 2.93 -1.04 0.26
N GLY A 347 2.37 -0.21 -0.61
CA GLY A 347 1.82 -0.62 -1.91
C GLY A 347 2.44 0.18 -3.05
N GLU A 348 2.50 -0.39 -4.24
CA GLU A 348 3.02 0.30 -5.42
C GLU A 348 1.89 0.94 -6.24
N ALA A 349 2.15 2.12 -6.81
CA ALA A 349 1.17 2.89 -7.56
C ALA A 349 0.77 2.25 -8.90
N LEU A 350 1.57 1.31 -9.40
CA LEU A 350 1.30 0.57 -10.63
C LEU A 350 0.16 -0.46 -10.46
N VAL A 351 -0.17 -0.85 -9.24
CA VAL A 351 -1.12 -1.92 -8.98
C VAL A 351 -2.55 -1.39 -9.03
N GLY A 352 -3.33 -1.89 -9.99
CA GLY A 352 -4.77 -1.63 -10.10
C GLY A 352 -5.62 -2.58 -9.24
N ASN A 353 -6.35 -3.50 -9.87
CA ASN A 353 -7.29 -4.42 -9.20
C ASN A 353 -6.66 -5.28 -8.09
N GLU A 354 -5.40 -5.71 -8.29
CA GLU A 354 -4.67 -6.52 -7.30
C GLU A 354 -4.50 -5.79 -5.95
N ALA A 355 -4.52 -4.46 -5.91
CA ALA A 355 -4.39 -3.70 -4.67
C ALA A 355 -5.55 -3.99 -3.71
N VAL A 356 -6.74 -4.18 -4.27
CA VAL A 356 -7.96 -4.51 -3.52
C VAL A 356 -7.84 -5.89 -2.89
N ASP A 357 -7.44 -6.89 -3.67
CA ASP A 357 -7.27 -8.26 -3.20
C ASP A 357 -6.18 -8.36 -2.13
N GLN A 358 -5.05 -7.70 -2.35
CA GLN A 358 -3.96 -7.60 -1.38
C GLN A 358 -4.46 -7.03 -0.05
N LEU A 359 -5.05 -5.83 -0.06
CA LEU A 359 -5.52 -5.20 1.17
C LEU A 359 -6.60 -5.99 1.89
N LYS A 360 -7.57 -6.56 1.16
CA LYS A 360 -8.63 -7.40 1.76
C LYS A 360 -8.04 -8.61 2.47
N LYS A 361 -7.10 -9.33 1.84
CA LYS A 361 -6.46 -10.50 2.43
C LYS A 361 -5.50 -10.16 3.57
N PHE A 362 -4.77 -9.05 3.48
CA PHE A 362 -3.95 -8.56 4.58
C PHE A 362 -4.81 -8.21 5.80
N ASN A 363 -5.89 -7.44 5.61
CA ASN A 363 -6.83 -7.14 6.69
C ASN A 363 -7.49 -8.40 7.25
N GLY A 364 -7.96 -9.31 6.39
CA GLY A 364 -8.57 -10.58 6.82
C GLY A 364 -7.63 -11.42 7.68
N ALA A 365 -6.40 -11.64 7.23
CA ALA A 365 -5.42 -12.41 7.98
C ALA A 365 -5.03 -11.78 9.34
N LEU A 366 -5.03 -10.45 9.44
CA LEU A 366 -4.81 -9.75 10.71
C LEU A 366 -5.99 -9.91 11.66
N CYS A 367 -7.23 -10.01 11.14
CA CYS A 367 -8.43 -10.27 11.92
C CYS A 367 -8.47 -11.73 12.40
N ASP A 368 -8.24 -12.69 11.50
CA ASP A 368 -8.45 -14.13 11.76
C ASP A 368 -7.52 -14.68 12.86
N TYR A 369 -6.32 -14.12 12.98
CA TYR A 369 -5.33 -14.56 13.96
C TYR A 369 -5.48 -13.86 15.32
N ALA A 370 -6.12 -12.69 15.38
CA ALA A 370 -6.27 -11.93 16.60
C ALA A 370 -7.54 -12.38 17.33
N SER A 371 -7.40 -13.14 18.42
CA SER A 371 -8.52 -13.54 19.31
C SER A 371 -9.06 -12.37 20.16
N GLY A 372 -8.99 -11.12 19.66
CA GLY A 372 -9.24 -9.89 20.41
C GLY A 372 -9.33 -8.64 19.52
N GLU A 373 -8.76 -7.51 19.97
CA GLU A 373 -8.81 -6.24 19.25
C GLU A 373 -8.20 -6.37 17.84
N VAL A 374 -9.01 -6.02 16.83
CA VAL A 374 -8.66 -6.21 15.42
C VAL A 374 -7.58 -5.21 15.02
N ALA A 375 -6.35 -5.70 14.85
CA ALA A 375 -5.29 -4.89 14.25
C ALA A 375 -5.62 -4.60 12.78
N ARG A 376 -5.65 -3.32 12.41
CA ARG A 376 -5.93 -2.87 11.05
C ARG A 376 -4.74 -2.10 10.50
N ILE A 377 -4.71 -1.95 9.19
CA ILE A 377 -3.78 -1.04 8.54
C ILE A 377 -4.16 0.39 8.93
N ASP A 378 -3.21 1.13 9.51
CA ASP A 378 -3.41 2.50 10.00
C ASP A 378 -2.95 3.56 9.01
N GLY A 379 -2.15 3.16 8.02
CA GLY A 379 -1.65 4.07 7.00
C GLY A 379 -1.10 3.35 5.79
N ILE A 380 -1.06 4.06 4.68
CA ILE A 380 -0.52 3.57 3.41
C ILE A 380 0.74 4.38 3.05
N LEU A 381 1.76 3.68 2.56
CA LEU A 381 2.90 4.27 1.89
C LEU A 381 2.87 3.83 0.43
N LEU A 382 2.59 4.75 -0.47
CA LEU A 382 2.49 4.48 -1.90
C LEU A 382 3.86 4.64 -2.55
N THR A 383 4.34 3.65 -3.29
CA THR A 383 5.69 3.64 -3.88
C THR A 383 5.63 3.63 -5.40
N LYS A 384 6.78 3.87 -6.04
CA LYS A 384 6.92 3.89 -7.50
C LYS A 384 5.96 4.90 -8.15
N PHE A 385 5.64 5.98 -7.45
CA PHE A 385 4.71 6.98 -7.96
C PHE A 385 5.32 7.78 -9.11
N ASP A 386 6.65 7.80 -9.21
CA ASP A 386 7.43 8.30 -10.34
C ASP A 386 7.25 7.49 -11.63
N THR A 387 6.68 6.28 -11.55
CA THR A 387 6.50 5.40 -12.71
C THR A 387 5.09 5.42 -13.29
N ILE A 388 4.19 6.19 -12.67
CA ILE A 388 2.82 6.38 -13.16
C ILE A 388 2.67 7.81 -13.64
N ASP A 389 2.18 7.98 -14.87
CA ASP A 389 1.89 9.30 -15.44
C ASP A 389 0.63 9.89 -14.77
N ASP A 390 -0.52 9.79 -15.44
CA ASP A 390 -1.82 10.25 -14.95
C ASP A 390 -2.65 9.11 -14.31
N LYS A 391 -2.10 7.89 -14.26
CA LYS A 391 -2.75 6.67 -13.75
C LYS A 391 -2.70 6.56 -12.23
N VAL A 392 -3.20 7.59 -11.54
CA VAL A 392 -3.13 7.76 -10.08
C VAL A 392 -4.19 6.95 -9.30
N GLY A 393 -5.06 6.21 -9.97
CA GLY A 393 -6.22 5.53 -9.38
C GLY A 393 -5.92 4.44 -8.35
N ALA A 394 -4.70 3.90 -8.34
CA ALA A 394 -4.25 2.96 -7.32
C ALA A 394 -4.32 3.56 -5.91
N ALA A 395 -3.99 4.85 -5.76
CA ALA A 395 -4.06 5.58 -4.50
C ALA A 395 -5.49 5.56 -3.91
N ILE A 396 -6.48 5.76 -4.76
CA ILE A 396 -7.91 5.79 -4.39
C ILE A 396 -8.35 4.39 -3.98
N SER A 397 -8.00 3.39 -4.79
CA SER A 397 -8.35 2.00 -4.54
C SER A 397 -7.81 1.52 -3.19
N MET A 398 -6.55 1.82 -2.89
CA MET A 398 -5.93 1.44 -1.62
C MET A 398 -6.55 2.16 -0.44
N THR A 399 -6.72 3.49 -0.53
CA THR A 399 -7.28 4.32 0.55
C THR A 399 -8.73 3.93 0.86
N TYR A 400 -9.52 3.65 -0.18
CA TYR A 400 -10.92 3.25 -0.05
C TYR A 400 -11.05 1.91 0.69
N ILE A 401 -10.27 0.90 0.30
CA ILE A 401 -10.36 -0.46 0.87
C ILE A 401 -9.72 -0.53 2.26
N ALA A 402 -8.54 0.07 2.45
CA ALA A 402 -7.87 0.08 3.74
C ALA A 402 -8.59 0.96 4.76
N ASN A 403 -9.39 1.92 4.29
CA ASN A 403 -10.01 2.97 5.10
C ASN A 403 -8.98 3.81 5.90
N ALA A 404 -7.73 3.84 5.42
CA ALA A 404 -6.56 4.40 6.08
C ALA A 404 -5.91 5.48 5.20
N PRO A 405 -5.36 6.56 5.78
CA PRO A 405 -4.76 7.65 5.00
C PRO A 405 -3.45 7.23 4.33
N ILE A 406 -3.13 7.87 3.21
CA ILE A 406 -1.79 7.81 2.63
C ILE A 406 -0.88 8.74 3.43
N LEU A 407 0.09 8.16 4.14
CA LEU A 407 1.05 8.88 4.96
C LEU A 407 2.14 9.52 4.10
N PHE A 408 2.66 8.75 3.13
CA PHE A 408 3.73 9.18 2.25
C PHE A 408 3.60 8.59 0.85
N VAL A 409 4.22 9.27 -0.10
CA VAL A 409 4.39 8.86 -1.49
C VAL A 409 5.88 8.83 -1.82
N GLY A 410 6.36 7.66 -2.26
CA GLY A 410 7.72 7.46 -2.77
C GLY A 410 7.78 7.74 -4.26
N VAL A 411 8.64 8.70 -4.65
CA VAL A 411 8.74 9.26 -6.02
C VAL A 411 10.13 9.04 -6.63
N GLY A 412 10.75 7.90 -6.32
CA GLY A 412 12.13 7.60 -6.75
C GLY A 412 12.83 6.62 -5.83
N GLN A 413 14.16 6.56 -5.88
CA GLN A 413 14.98 5.58 -5.15
C GLN A 413 15.83 6.19 -4.03
N THR A 414 16.06 7.50 -4.04
CA THR A 414 16.91 8.18 -3.05
C THR A 414 16.17 8.46 -1.74
N TYR A 415 16.90 8.78 -0.67
CA TYR A 415 16.29 9.10 0.62
C TYR A 415 15.41 10.35 0.59
N THR A 416 15.70 11.28 -0.32
CA THR A 416 14.93 12.51 -0.53
C THR A 416 13.68 12.29 -1.37
N ASP A 417 13.49 11.12 -1.98
CA ASP A 417 12.34 10.83 -2.85
C ASP A 417 11.12 10.34 -2.06
N LEU A 418 10.75 11.11 -1.04
CA LEU A 418 9.59 10.91 -0.18
C LEU A 418 8.78 12.22 -0.12
N ARG A 419 7.48 12.16 -0.36
CA ARG A 419 6.59 13.32 -0.41
C ARG A 419 5.31 13.04 0.38
N LYS A 420 4.62 14.11 0.76
CA LYS A 420 3.21 14.03 1.17
C LYS A 420 2.32 14.05 -0.07
N MET A 421 1.16 13.41 0.01
CA MET A 421 0.22 13.41 -1.10
C MET A 421 -0.47 14.78 -1.24
N ASN A 422 -0.40 15.37 -2.43
CA ASN A 422 -1.23 16.52 -2.77
C ASN A 422 -2.58 16.02 -3.33
N VAL A 423 -3.59 15.98 -2.47
CA VAL A 423 -4.93 15.46 -2.81
C VAL A 423 -5.53 16.21 -4.01
N ARG A 424 -5.40 17.54 -4.04
CA ARG A 424 -5.95 18.36 -5.13
C ARG A 424 -5.34 18.01 -6.48
N SER A 425 -4.02 17.85 -6.53
CA SER A 425 -3.30 17.47 -7.75
C SER A 425 -3.67 16.07 -8.23
N VAL A 426 -3.78 15.10 -7.30
CA VAL A 426 -4.21 13.72 -7.63
C VAL A 426 -5.62 13.70 -8.18
N VAL A 427 -6.56 14.40 -7.54
CA VAL A 427 -7.96 14.48 -7.98
C VAL A 427 -8.06 15.16 -9.34
N ALA A 428 -7.34 16.25 -9.56
CA ALA A 428 -7.31 16.94 -10.85
C ALA A 428 -6.75 16.05 -11.96
N SER A 429 -5.66 15.30 -11.71
CA SER A 429 -5.08 14.36 -12.68
C SER A 429 -6.01 13.18 -13.01
N LEU A 430 -6.76 12.72 -12.01
CA LEU A 430 -7.76 11.66 -12.17
C LEU A 430 -8.94 12.09 -13.04
N LEU A 431 -9.43 13.33 -12.88
CA LEU A 431 -10.64 13.84 -13.54
C LEU A 431 -10.35 14.72 -14.76
N LYS A 432 -9.07 14.79 -15.16
CA LYS A 432 -8.62 15.26 -16.46
C LYS A 432 -8.70 14.11 -17.45
#